data_AF-A0A0C3EQ15-F1
#
_entry.id   AF-A0A0C3EQ15-F1
#
_cell.length_a   1.000
_cell.length_b   1.000
_cell.length_c   1.000
_cell.angle_alpha   90.00
_cell.angle_beta   90.00
_cell.angle_gamma   90.00
#
_symmetry.space_group_name_H-M   'P 1'
#
loop_
_entity.id
_entity.type
_entity.pdbx_description
1 polymer ?
#
loop_
_entity_poly.entity_id
_entity_poly.type
_entity_poly.pdbx_seq_one_letter_code
_entity_poly.pdbx_strand_id
1 'polypeptide(L)'
;PRISVESLTHTTRPFSFWQWHSYTQYIEFLAGFMYVTLCLAILFLIFGRSDVFVSILGFVALGLESTLPIPQLISNYKQRSLYGFRMSTLIGWVGGDTFKAVYFFVQHSPLQFQVCAVFQ
;
A
#
# COMPACT_ATOMS: atom_id res chain seq x y z
N PRO A 1 -33.04 -10.87 5.42
CA PRO A 1 -31.59 -10.62 5.24
C PRO A 1 -31.34 -9.83 3.95
N ARG A 2 -31.00 -8.53 4.05
CA ARG A 2 -30.61 -7.74 2.88
C ARG A 2 -29.30 -8.30 2.35
N ILE A 3 -29.41 -9.06 1.27
CA ILE A 3 -28.28 -9.52 0.46
C ILE A 3 -27.57 -8.24 0.02
N SER A 4 -26.34 -8.00 0.51
CA SER A 4 -25.57 -6.85 0.06
C SER A 4 -25.34 -7.01 -1.44
N VAL A 5 -25.51 -5.92 -2.21
CA VAL A 5 -25.38 -5.93 -3.67
C VAL A 5 -24.00 -6.47 -4.12
N GLU A 6 -23.01 -6.40 -3.23
CA GLU A 6 -21.67 -7.01 -3.36
C GLU A 6 -21.69 -8.55 -3.49
N SER A 7 -22.65 -9.27 -2.90
CA SER A 7 -22.71 -10.73 -3.03
C SER A 7 -23.34 -11.19 -4.34
N LEU A 8 -24.05 -10.31 -5.06
CA LEU A 8 -24.65 -10.60 -6.37
C LEU A 8 -23.66 -10.38 -7.51
N THR A 9 -22.60 -9.62 -7.26
CA THR A 9 -21.49 -9.45 -8.21
C THR A 9 -20.29 -10.20 -7.65
N HIS A 10 -20.16 -11.48 -8.03
CA HIS A 10 -18.89 -12.21 -8.03
C HIS A 10 -17.92 -11.48 -8.99
N THR A 11 -17.51 -10.28 -8.63
CA THR A 11 -16.43 -9.57 -9.30
C THR A 11 -15.18 -10.28 -8.83
N THR A 12 -14.77 -11.31 -9.57
CA THR A 12 -13.50 -11.98 -9.34
C THR A 12 -12.44 -10.91 -9.41
N ARG A 13 -11.81 -10.60 -8.27
CA ARG A 13 -10.64 -9.72 -8.27
C ARG A 13 -9.61 -10.37 -9.20
N PRO A 14 -8.80 -9.59 -9.93
CA PRO A 14 -7.74 -10.19 -10.74
C PRO A 14 -6.91 -11.14 -9.86
N PHE A 15 -6.72 -12.37 -10.35
CA PHE A 15 -6.06 -13.48 -9.63
C PHE A 15 -6.77 -14.04 -8.38
N SER A 16 -8.07 -13.78 -8.17
CA SER A 16 -8.79 -14.16 -6.94
C SER A 16 -8.05 -13.70 -5.67
N PHE A 17 -7.41 -12.53 -5.78
CA PHE A 17 -6.55 -12.00 -4.73
C PHE A 17 -7.34 -11.82 -3.44
N TRP A 18 -6.85 -12.41 -2.33
CA TRP A 18 -7.51 -12.42 -1.02
C TRP A 18 -8.91 -13.07 -0.98
N GLN A 19 -9.24 -13.93 -1.95
CA GLN A 19 -10.44 -14.75 -1.94
C GLN A 19 -10.06 -16.22 -1.70
N TRP A 20 -10.14 -16.64 -0.45
CA TRP A 20 -9.77 -18.00 -0.02
C TRP A 20 -10.95 -18.96 -0.17
N HIS A 21 -10.75 -20.09 -0.84
CA HIS A 21 -11.82 -21.08 -1.05
C HIS A 21 -12.01 -21.97 0.19
N SER A 22 -10.94 -22.19 0.96
CA SER A 22 -10.94 -22.94 2.21
C SER A 22 -10.23 -22.18 3.32
N TYR A 23 -10.66 -22.40 4.57
CA TYR A 23 -9.99 -21.88 5.76
C TYR A 23 -8.52 -22.31 5.84
N THR A 24 -8.19 -23.52 5.37
CA THR A 24 -6.81 -24.00 5.34
C THR A 24 -5.90 -23.10 4.49
N GLN A 25 -6.35 -22.70 3.29
CA GLN A 25 -5.58 -21.82 2.39
C GLN A 25 -5.34 -20.43 3.01
N TYR A 26 -6.33 -19.93 3.75
CA TYR A 26 -6.19 -18.67 4.48
C TYR A 26 -5.10 -18.76 5.55
N ILE A 27 -5.08 -19.85 6.34
CA ILE A 27 -4.08 -20.05 7.40
C ILE A 27 -2.69 -20.29 6.82
N GLU A 28 -2.57 -21.05 5.73
CA GLU A 28 -1.29 -21.25 5.03
C GLU A 28 -0.71 -19.92 4.53
N PHE A 29 -1.53 -19.07 3.92
CA PHE A 29 -1.09 -17.74 3.49
C PHE A 29 -0.65 -16.88 4.68
N LEU A 30 -1.44 -16.86 5.77
CA LEU A 30 -1.12 -16.07 6.96
C LEU A 30 0.17 -16.53 7.63
N ALA A 31 0.38 -17.85 7.73
CA ALA A 31 1.61 -18.44 8.24
C ALA A 31 2.81 -18.08 7.36
N GLY A 32 2.66 -18.16 6.03
CA GLY A 32 3.68 -17.72 5.08
C GLY A 32 4.03 -16.24 5.22
N PHE A 33 3.01 -15.36 5.35
CA PHE A 33 3.22 -13.93 5.56
C PHE A 33 3.95 -13.64 6.88
N MET A 34 3.57 -14.32 7.96
CA MET A 34 4.24 -14.22 9.25
C MET A 34 5.71 -14.67 9.16
N TYR A 35 5.97 -15.80 8.48
CA TYR A 35 7.33 -16.31 8.28
C TYR A 35 8.20 -15.32 7.49
N VAL A 36 7.69 -14.79 6.38
CA VAL A 36 8.42 -13.77 5.58
C VAL A 36 8.72 -12.52 6.40
N THR A 37 7.74 -12.04 7.17
CA THR A 37 7.92 -10.86 8.03
C THR A 37 8.96 -11.11 9.11
N LEU A 38 8.97 -12.30 9.70
CA LEU A 38 9.98 -12.72 10.69
C LEU A 38 11.39 -12.77 10.06
N CYS A 39 11.53 -13.35 8.87
CA CYS A 39 12.81 -13.36 8.15
C CYS A 39 13.31 -11.94 7.86
N LEU A 40 12.43 -11.05 7.43
CA LEU A 40 12.76 -9.64 7.18
C LEU A 40 13.22 -8.94 8.47
N ALA A 41 12.54 -9.20 9.59
CA ALA A 41 12.92 -8.64 10.89
C ALA A 41 14.30 -9.15 11.35
N ILE A 42 14.59 -10.44 11.18
CA ILE A 42 15.92 -11.01 11.51
C ILE A 42 17.01 -10.38 10.63
N LEU A 43 16.76 -10.26 9.32
CA LEU A 43 17.69 -9.57 8.41
C LEU A 43 17.92 -8.12 8.83
N PHE A 44 16.88 -7.42 9.27
CA PHE A 44 17.01 -6.07 9.80
C PHE A 44 17.86 -5.99 11.07
N LEU A 45 17.75 -6.95 11.99
CA LEU A 45 18.60 -7.00 13.19
C LEU A 45 20.08 -7.24 12.85
N ILE A 46 20.37 -8.02 11.81
CA ILE A 46 21.75 -8.34 11.39
C ILE A 46 22.35 -7.19 10.57
N PHE A 47 21.61 -6.67 9.59
CA PHE A 47 22.09 -5.70 8.60
C PHE A 47 21.64 -4.26 8.86
N GLY A 48 20.96 -3.97 9.97
CA GLY A 48 20.43 -2.65 10.27
C GLY A 48 21.48 -1.55 10.45
N ARG A 49 22.77 -1.91 10.57
CA ARG A 49 23.89 -0.95 10.57
C ARG A 49 24.39 -0.58 9.17
N SER A 50 23.94 -1.28 8.13
CA SER A 50 24.32 -1.01 6.75
C SER A 50 23.36 0.01 6.14
N ASP A 51 23.88 1.20 5.83
CA ASP A 51 23.10 2.28 5.21
C ASP A 51 22.46 1.86 3.89
N VAL A 52 23.13 1.01 3.11
CA VAL A 52 22.61 0.50 1.82
C VAL A 52 21.38 -0.37 2.04
N PHE A 53 21.42 -1.27 3.02
CA PHE A 53 20.30 -2.16 3.32
C PHE A 53 19.08 -1.37 3.82
N VAL A 54 19.31 -0.44 4.77
CA VAL A 54 18.26 0.43 5.31
C VAL A 54 17.66 1.32 4.21
N SER A 55 18.49 1.85 3.30
CA SER A 55 18.02 2.67 2.19
C SER A 55 17.13 1.89 1.23
N ILE A 56 17.54 0.69 0.80
CA ILE A 56 16.73 -0.16 -0.11
C ILE A 56 15.40 -0.52 0.55
N LEU A 57 15.40 -0.90 1.83
CA LEU A 57 14.15 -1.17 2.56
C LEU A 57 13.25 0.07 2.63
N GLY A 58 13.84 1.24 2.88
CA GLY A 58 13.11 2.52 2.88
C GLY A 58 12.46 2.82 1.53
N PHE A 59 13.19 2.65 0.43
CA PHE A 59 12.66 2.81 -0.93
C PHE A 59 11.52 1.84 -1.23
N VAL A 60 11.64 0.57 -0.84
CA VAL A 60 10.58 -0.43 -1.06
C VAL A 60 9.34 -0.09 -0.23
N ALA A 61 9.51 0.28 1.05
CA ALA A 61 8.42 0.62 1.94
C ALA A 61 7.65 1.86 1.46
N LEU A 62 8.37 2.96 1.18
CA LEU A 62 7.77 4.20 0.69
C LEU A 62 7.23 4.05 -0.73
N GLY A 63 7.90 3.28 -1.58
CA GLY A 63 7.41 2.92 -2.91
C GLY A 63 6.06 2.21 -2.81
N LEU A 64 5.93 1.20 -1.95
CA LEU A 64 4.66 0.51 -1.73
C LEU A 64 3.58 1.46 -1.21
N GLU A 65 3.89 2.30 -0.21
CA GLU A 65 2.97 3.33 0.32
C GLU A 65 2.45 4.25 -0.80
N SER A 66 3.35 4.75 -1.63
CA SER A 66 3.01 5.65 -2.74
C SER A 66 2.22 4.97 -3.87
N THR A 67 2.22 3.64 -3.93
CA THR A 67 1.47 2.86 -4.94
C THR A 67 0.06 2.49 -4.47
N LEU A 68 -0.26 2.66 -3.18
CA LEU A 68 -1.58 2.38 -2.60
C LEU A 68 -2.77 3.06 -3.32
N PRO A 69 -2.68 4.30 -3.84
CA PRO A 69 -3.81 4.93 -4.54
C PRO A 69 -4.05 4.40 -5.96
N ILE A 70 -3.10 3.66 -6.56
CA ILE A 70 -3.19 3.21 -7.97
C ILE A 70 -4.42 2.32 -8.24
N PRO A 71 -4.73 1.29 -7.44
CA PRO A 71 -5.92 0.48 -7.67
C PRO A 71 -7.22 1.30 -7.59
N GLN A 72 -7.27 2.28 -6.68
CA GLN A 72 -8.41 3.18 -6.54
C GLN A 72 -8.56 4.06 -7.80
N LEU A 73 -7.46 4.59 -8.32
CA LEU A 73 -7.43 5.36 -9.57
C LEU A 73 -7.90 4.52 -10.76
N ILE A 74 -7.41 3.29 -10.90
CA ILE A 74 -7.81 2.36 -11.98
C ILE A 74 -9.31 2.05 -11.89
N SER A 75 -9.84 1.81 -10.69
CA SER A 75 -11.27 1.54 -10.49
C SER A 75 -12.12 2.73 -10.90
N ASN A 76 -11.78 3.95 -10.44
CA ASN A 76 -12.48 5.17 -10.80
C ASN A 76 -12.40 5.45 -12.31
N TYR A 77 -11.25 5.20 -12.94
CA TYR A 77 -11.07 5.36 -14.38
C TYR A 77 -11.96 4.39 -15.19
N LYS A 78 -12.02 3.12 -14.78
CA LYS A 78 -12.89 2.10 -15.41
C LYS A 78 -14.37 2.40 -15.25
N GLN A 79 -14.78 2.85 -14.06
CA GLN A 79 -16.18 3.15 -13.76
C GLN A 79 -16.64 4.51 -14.33
N ARG A 80 -15.69 5.35 -14.78
CA ARG A 80 -15.94 6.72 -15.31
C ARG A 80 -16.79 7.58 -14.37
N SER A 81 -16.75 7.27 -13.08
CA SER A 81 -17.59 7.88 -12.04
C SER A 81 -16.82 7.90 -10.72
N LEU A 82 -16.98 8.98 -9.96
CA LEU A 82 -16.49 9.10 -8.59
C LEU A 82 -17.61 8.84 -7.56
N TYR A 83 -18.70 8.20 -7.98
CA TYR A 83 -19.84 7.92 -7.12
C TYR A 83 -19.42 6.99 -5.98
N GLY A 84 -19.40 7.52 -4.74
CA GLY A 84 -18.91 6.83 -3.55
C GLY A 84 -17.54 7.29 -3.05
N PHE A 85 -16.79 8.07 -3.83
CA PHE A 85 -15.53 8.66 -3.39
C PHE A 85 -15.76 10.00 -2.69
N ARG A 86 -15.35 10.10 -1.42
CA ARG A 86 -15.53 11.32 -0.61
C ARG A 86 -14.48 12.35 -0.98
N MET A 87 -14.92 13.51 -1.49
CA MET A 87 -14.01 14.61 -1.84
C MET A 87 -13.17 15.11 -0.65
N SER A 88 -13.71 15.05 0.57
CA SER A 88 -12.96 15.39 1.79
C SER A 88 -11.74 14.50 2.01
N THR A 89 -11.81 13.22 1.63
CA THR A 89 -10.68 12.28 1.74
C THR A 89 -9.59 12.61 0.75
N LEU A 90 -9.95 12.98 -0.49
CA LEU A 90 -8.98 13.42 -1.50
C LEU A 90 -8.22 14.66 -1.05
N ILE A 91 -8.95 15.67 -0.56
CA ILE A 91 -8.35 16.91 -0.08
C ILE A 91 -7.43 16.62 1.12
N GLY A 92 -7.84 15.73 2.02
CA GLY A 92 -7.02 15.28 3.14
C GLY A 92 -5.73 14.58 2.70
N TRP A 93 -5.81 13.71 1.69
CA TRP A 93 -4.63 13.06 1.10
C TRP A 93 -3.71 14.07 0.44
N VAL A 94 -4.19 14.83 -0.53
CA VAL A 94 -3.38 15.84 -1.25
C VAL A 94 -2.75 16.84 -0.29
N GLY A 95 -3.51 17.33 0.70
CA GLY A 95 -3.00 18.26 1.71
C GLY A 95 -1.92 17.62 2.59
N GLY A 96 -2.16 16.39 3.06
CA GLY A 96 -1.19 15.64 3.86
C GLY A 96 0.10 15.34 3.09
N ASP A 97 -0.02 14.83 1.86
CA ASP A 97 1.11 14.46 1.01
C ASP A 97 1.93 15.68 0.60
N THR A 98 1.26 16.81 0.26
CA THR A 98 1.93 18.09 -0.02
C THR A 98 2.72 18.58 1.20
N PHE A 99 2.13 18.54 2.39
CA PHE A 99 2.82 18.94 3.61
C PHE A 99 4.03 18.05 3.90
N LYS A 100 3.86 16.73 3.74
CA LYS A 100 4.92 15.73 3.93
C LYS A 100 6.08 15.96 2.96
N ALA A 101 5.78 16.22 1.68
CA ALA A 101 6.76 16.54 0.65
C ALA A 101 7.56 17.79 1.03
N VAL A 102 6.88 18.90 1.35
CA VAL A 102 7.54 20.16 1.76
C VAL A 102 8.44 19.93 2.96
N TYR A 103 7.96 19.21 3.98
CA TYR A 103 8.77 18.88 5.15
C TYR A 103 10.05 18.12 4.78
N PHE A 104 9.96 17.10 3.92
CA PHE A 104 11.14 16.33 3.50
C PHE A 104 12.14 17.13 2.66
N PHE A 105 11.68 18.08 1.85
CA PHE A 105 12.55 18.99 1.10
C PHE A 105 13.25 19.99 2.02
N VAL A 106 12.54 20.61 2.96
CA VAL A 106 13.10 21.58 3.91
C VAL A 106 14.12 20.92 4.85
N GLN A 107 13.82 19.71 5.33
CA GLN A 107 14.68 18.99 6.26
C GLN A 107 15.88 18.31 5.57
N HIS A 108 16.02 18.42 4.24
CA HIS A 108 17.01 17.69 3.44
C HIS A 108 17.04 16.18 3.77
N SER A 109 15.84 15.59 3.84
CA SER A 109 15.68 14.17 4.17
C SER A 109 16.32 13.26 3.11
N PRO A 110 16.70 12.02 3.47
CA PRO A 110 17.29 11.06 2.53
C PRO A 110 16.48 10.92 1.24
N LEU A 111 17.17 10.68 0.11
CA LEU A 111 16.58 10.69 -1.23
C LEU A 111 15.33 9.81 -1.38
N GLN A 112 15.24 8.70 -0.63
CA GLN A 112 14.06 7.83 -0.59
C GLN A 112 12.75 8.55 -0.24
N PHE A 113 12.80 9.51 0.69
CA PHE A 113 11.61 10.28 1.09
C PHE A 113 11.22 11.32 0.03
N GLN A 114 12.21 11.95 -0.60
CA GLN A 114 11.97 12.99 -1.61
C GLN A 114 11.41 12.38 -2.90
N VAL A 115 12.00 11.29 -3.39
CA VAL A 115 11.55 10.63 -4.63
C VAL A 115 10.15 10.06 -4.47
N CYS A 116 9.87 9.37 -3.36
CA CYS A 116 8.55 8.80 -3.13
C CYS A 116 7.48 9.88 -2.88
N ALA A 117 7.81 10.97 -2.19
CA ALA A 117 6.86 12.07 -1.97
C ALA A 117 6.51 12.85 -3.24
N VAL A 118 7.37 12.84 -4.28
CA VAL A 118 7.04 13.40 -5.60
C VAL A 118 6.10 12.49 -6.39
N PHE A 119 6.18 11.18 -6.17
CA PHE A 119 5.34 10.20 -6.87
C PHE A 119 3.92 10.07 -6.27
N GLN A 120 3.81 10.31 -4.96
CA GLN A 120 2.59 10.16 -4.15
C GLN A 120 1.55 11.25 -4.45
#